data_AF-A0A846PAS6-F1
#
_entry.id   AF-A0A846PAS6-F1
#
_cell.length_a   1.000
_cell.length_b   1.000
_cell.length_c   1.000
_cell.angle_alpha   90.00
_cell.angle_beta   90.00
_cell.angle_gamma   90.00
#
_symmetry.space_group_name_H-M   'P 1'
#
loop_
_entity.id
_entity.type
_entity.pdbx_description
1 polymer ?
#
loop_
_entity_poly.entity_id
_entity_poly.type
_entity_poly.pdbx_seq_one_letter_code
_entity_poly.pdbx_strand_id
1 'polypeptide(L)'
;MLWRTHIRIVNEILRKLGFSLSSPEANRLRDGVIIPDRWRDFPHHHGKSEPIKEHVVKARMLFLDGNLPEACFHLGVALHYIQDSYTSLSTRSRHHTRWEEQVDQAHFTDNLKELVHRTFPDYDDRREDYMRIAGWLGEENEGKISTLELATASGPGLSFWGPREWGKPYIDVNFALKASYVISKSVFSEKHCPKLDEELQIALKEYEEKAGGVEIRFANEIMDFVKRRDDSEKRKGEPGTFRVVRNLFLTFLNMIHNFQVKRKLEEYREQKHLKEVLKEYRDRIDRVVMPHRFWYVYCIPEIQLGVADRELLSLEEVSERLQIEKTTVRDLIARDRIFCYRIQDEEFISKSELAQHLSK
;
A
#
# COMPACT_ATOMS: atom_id res chain seq x y z
N MET A 1 -5.19 30.45 -19.59
CA MET A 1 -4.24 31.55 -19.30
C MET A 1 -3.35 31.74 -20.52
N LEU A 2 -2.60 32.85 -20.63
CA LEU A 2 -1.58 32.96 -21.69
C LEU A 2 -0.42 31.97 -21.45
N TRP A 3 0.14 31.40 -22.51
CA TRP A 3 1.33 30.50 -22.43
C TRP A 3 2.50 31.11 -21.63
N ARG A 4 2.71 32.44 -21.75
CA ARG A 4 3.75 33.16 -21.00
C ARG A 4 3.46 33.21 -19.49
N THR A 5 2.19 33.24 -19.09
CA THR A 5 1.76 33.14 -17.69
C THR A 5 2.10 31.77 -17.13
N HIS A 6 1.80 30.69 -17.87
CA HIS A 6 2.14 29.32 -17.49
C HIS A 6 3.64 29.16 -17.24
N ILE A 7 4.47 29.65 -18.16
CA ILE A 7 5.94 29.66 -18.01
C ILE A 7 6.39 30.46 -16.78
N ARG A 8 5.77 31.61 -16.53
CA ARG A 8 6.13 32.45 -15.37
C ARG A 8 5.84 31.75 -14.05
N ILE A 9 4.68 31.08 -13.93
CA ILE A 9 4.32 30.26 -12.77
C ILE A 9 5.33 29.12 -12.59
N VAL A 10 5.63 28.38 -13.66
CA VAL A 10 6.59 27.27 -13.64
C VAL A 10 8.00 27.72 -13.23
N ASN A 11 8.48 28.85 -13.74
CA ASN A 11 9.79 29.39 -13.35
C ASN A 11 9.83 29.74 -11.86
N GLU A 12 8.73 30.24 -11.30
CA GLU A 12 8.65 30.52 -9.87
C GLU A 12 8.66 29.24 -9.03
N ILE A 13 7.94 28.20 -9.47
CA ILE A 13 7.98 26.87 -8.85
C ILE A 13 9.39 26.30 -8.87
N LEU A 14 10.08 26.34 -10.02
CA LEU A 14 11.45 25.86 -10.15
C LEU A 14 12.40 26.57 -9.17
N ARG A 15 12.29 27.90 -9.03
CA ARG A 15 13.07 28.65 -8.04
C ARG A 15 12.78 28.20 -6.62
N LYS A 16 11.50 28.09 -6.25
CA LYS A 16 11.08 27.66 -4.90
C LYS A 16 11.52 26.23 -4.58
N LEU A 17 11.61 25.36 -5.58
CA LEU A 17 12.11 24.00 -5.45
C LEU A 17 13.65 23.89 -5.58
N GLY A 18 14.36 24.98 -5.83
CA GLY A 18 15.82 25.00 -5.93
C GLY A 18 16.40 24.49 -7.27
N PHE A 19 15.58 24.36 -8.32
CA PHE A 19 16.07 23.99 -9.65
C PHE A 19 16.72 25.17 -10.36
N SER A 20 17.83 24.92 -11.06
CA SER A 20 18.40 25.89 -11.99
C SER A 20 17.47 26.10 -13.18
N LEU A 21 17.15 27.35 -13.51
CA LEU A 21 16.31 27.70 -14.65
C LEU A 21 16.92 27.32 -16.01
N SER A 22 18.22 27.04 -16.07
CA SER A 22 18.92 26.61 -17.28
C SER A 22 19.06 25.09 -17.38
N SER A 23 18.53 24.32 -16.43
CA SER A 23 18.69 22.86 -16.41
C SER A 23 17.82 22.16 -17.45
N PRO A 24 18.17 20.92 -17.87
CA PRO A 24 17.32 20.10 -18.73
C PRO A 24 15.91 19.90 -18.16
N GLU A 25 15.80 19.71 -16.85
CA GLU A 25 14.54 19.54 -16.12
C GLU A 25 13.66 20.79 -16.23
N ALA A 26 14.24 21.97 -16.02
CA ALA A 26 13.55 23.24 -16.16
C ALA A 26 13.02 23.45 -17.58
N ASN A 27 13.80 23.09 -18.60
CA ASN A 27 13.37 23.16 -19.99
C ASN A 27 12.21 22.20 -20.27
N ARG A 28 12.31 20.94 -19.82
CA ARG A 28 11.25 19.95 -20.00
C ARG A 28 9.96 20.33 -19.27
N LEU A 29 10.04 20.92 -18.08
CA LEU A 29 8.86 21.43 -17.37
C LEU A 29 8.16 22.55 -18.14
N ARG A 30 8.93 23.47 -18.75
CA ARG A 30 8.37 24.51 -19.63
C ARG A 30 7.74 23.94 -20.89
N ASP A 31 8.40 22.97 -21.54
CA ASP A 31 7.83 22.30 -22.71
C ASP A 31 6.50 21.60 -22.35
N GLY A 32 6.45 20.95 -21.20
CA GLY A 32 5.25 20.29 -20.69
C GLY A 32 4.10 21.26 -20.41
N VAL A 33 4.37 22.44 -19.85
CA VAL A 33 3.30 23.40 -19.51
C VAL A 33 2.70 24.11 -20.73
N ILE A 34 3.40 24.12 -21.88
CA ILE A 34 2.93 24.78 -23.11
C ILE A 34 2.36 23.81 -24.14
N ILE A 35 2.67 22.52 -24.05
CA ILE A 35 2.25 21.56 -25.08
C ILE A 35 0.73 21.37 -25.19
N PRO A 36 -0.08 21.46 -24.10
CA PRO A 36 -1.53 21.29 -24.23
C PRO A 36 -2.19 22.36 -25.09
N ASP A 37 -1.72 23.62 -25.04
CA ASP A 37 -2.18 24.68 -25.95
C ASP A 37 -2.02 24.33 -27.43
N ARG A 38 -1.08 23.44 -27.76
CA ARG A 38 -0.83 22.98 -29.14
C ARG A 38 -1.67 21.77 -29.52
N TRP A 39 -2.16 20.99 -28.55
CA TRP A 39 -3.01 19.82 -28.79
C TRP A 39 -4.42 20.21 -29.27
N ARG A 40 -4.83 21.47 -29.04
CA ARG A 40 -6.15 22.00 -29.42
C ARG A 40 -7.29 21.19 -28.81
N ASP A 41 -7.09 20.57 -27.65
CA ASP A 41 -8.05 19.72 -26.94
C ASP A 41 -9.02 20.53 -26.06
N PHE A 42 -9.55 21.62 -26.61
CA PHE A 42 -10.43 22.55 -25.91
C PHE A 42 -11.76 21.89 -25.46
N PRO A 43 -12.33 22.32 -24.31
CA PRO A 43 -11.84 23.32 -23.35
C PRO A 43 -10.80 22.76 -22.36
N HIS A 44 -9.80 23.57 -21.98
CA HIS A 44 -8.77 23.14 -21.02
C HIS A 44 -9.21 23.29 -19.55
N HIS A 45 -10.24 24.10 -19.27
CA HIS A 45 -10.65 24.47 -17.90
C HIS A 45 -11.61 23.48 -17.20
N HIS A 46 -12.19 22.51 -17.92
CA HIS A 46 -13.23 21.61 -17.37
C HIS A 46 -13.06 20.16 -17.81
N GLY A 47 -13.37 19.22 -16.92
CA GLY A 47 -13.39 17.79 -17.23
C GLY A 47 -12.01 17.15 -17.44
N LYS A 48 -10.92 17.84 -17.04
CA LYS A 48 -9.53 17.37 -17.20
C LYS A 48 -8.99 16.62 -15.98
N SER A 49 -9.85 16.21 -15.04
CA SER A 49 -9.43 15.54 -13.82
C SER A 49 -8.64 14.25 -14.09
N GLU A 50 -9.05 13.44 -15.08
CA GLU A 50 -8.31 12.21 -15.42
C GLU A 50 -6.95 12.49 -16.08
N PRO A 51 -6.84 13.34 -17.12
CA PRO A 51 -5.54 13.77 -17.65
C PRO A 51 -4.60 14.33 -16.57
N ILE A 52 -5.12 15.15 -15.65
CA ILE A 52 -4.33 15.66 -14.52
C ILE A 52 -3.79 14.51 -13.68
N LYS A 53 -4.65 13.57 -13.24
CA LYS A 53 -4.22 12.43 -12.42
C LYS A 53 -3.19 11.56 -13.12
N GLU A 54 -3.44 11.22 -14.39
CA GLU A 54 -2.53 10.40 -15.20
C GLU A 54 -1.14 11.03 -15.28
N HIS A 55 -1.07 12.31 -15.61
CA HIS A 55 0.19 13.03 -15.74
C HIS A 55 0.90 13.24 -14.39
N VAL A 56 0.18 13.50 -13.30
CA VAL A 56 0.75 13.60 -11.94
C VAL A 56 1.34 12.25 -11.50
N VAL A 57 0.60 11.16 -11.66
CA VAL A 57 1.09 9.81 -11.32
C VAL A 57 2.28 9.43 -12.20
N LYS A 58 2.20 9.70 -13.51
CA LYS A 58 3.30 9.42 -14.44
C LYS A 58 4.56 10.19 -14.11
N ALA A 59 4.43 11.48 -13.77
CA ALA A 59 5.54 12.31 -13.31
C ALA A 59 6.19 11.72 -12.05
N ARG A 60 5.38 11.31 -11.07
CA ARG A 60 5.88 10.67 -9.85
C ARG A 60 6.62 9.37 -10.15
N MET A 61 6.06 8.48 -10.98
CA MET A 61 6.73 7.23 -11.36
C MET A 61 8.10 7.48 -12.00
N LEU A 62 8.17 8.40 -12.96
CA LEU A 62 9.42 8.75 -13.63
C LEU A 62 10.45 9.35 -12.66
N PHE A 63 9.99 10.14 -11.67
CA PHE A 63 10.85 10.64 -10.61
C PHE A 63 11.40 9.52 -9.73
N LEU A 64 10.56 8.56 -9.34
CA LEU A 64 10.99 7.37 -8.58
C LEU A 64 12.06 6.58 -9.35
N ASP A 65 11.86 6.41 -10.66
CA ASP A 65 12.78 5.74 -11.59
C ASP A 65 14.06 6.53 -11.91
N GLY A 66 14.17 7.78 -11.45
CA GLY A 66 15.34 8.63 -11.68
C GLY A 66 15.36 9.36 -13.04
N ASN A 67 14.29 9.25 -13.83
CA ASN A 67 14.12 10.00 -15.08
C ASN A 67 13.49 11.38 -14.81
N LEU A 68 14.28 12.26 -14.19
CA LEU A 68 13.83 13.57 -13.74
C LEU A 68 13.39 14.51 -14.89
N PRO A 69 14.08 14.59 -16.05
CA PRO A 69 13.62 15.43 -17.15
C PRO A 69 12.23 15.04 -17.68
N GLU A 70 11.94 13.74 -17.79
CA GLU A 70 10.62 13.28 -18.25
C GLU A 70 9.55 13.42 -17.18
N ALA A 71 9.92 13.24 -15.90
CA ALA A 71 9.05 13.56 -14.78
C ALA A 71 8.59 15.03 -14.82
N CYS A 72 9.53 15.95 -15.05
CA CYS A 72 9.26 17.36 -15.23
C CYS A 72 8.35 17.64 -16.43
N PHE A 73 8.55 16.97 -17.57
CA PHE A 73 7.67 17.13 -18.72
C PHE A 73 6.21 16.76 -18.39
N HIS A 74 5.98 15.56 -17.84
CA HIS A 74 4.63 15.12 -17.48
C HIS A 74 4.00 15.99 -16.40
N LEU A 75 4.79 16.42 -15.40
CA LEU A 75 4.32 17.36 -14.39
C LEU A 75 3.88 18.68 -15.04
N GLY A 76 4.66 19.20 -15.99
CA GLY A 76 4.33 20.42 -16.74
C GLY A 76 2.96 20.33 -17.42
N VAL A 77 2.67 19.20 -18.07
CA VAL A 77 1.37 18.96 -18.69
C VAL A 77 0.23 19.01 -17.66
N ALA A 78 0.39 18.35 -16.51
CA ALA A 78 -0.62 18.42 -15.46
C ALA A 78 -0.80 19.86 -14.93
N LEU A 79 0.32 20.56 -14.69
CA LEU A 79 0.32 21.93 -14.18
C LEU A 79 -0.38 22.91 -15.13
N HIS A 80 -0.32 22.69 -16.44
CA HIS A 80 -1.09 23.47 -17.40
C HIS A 80 -2.59 23.45 -17.06
N TYR A 81 -3.18 22.24 -17.01
CA TYR A 81 -4.60 22.07 -16.72
C TYR A 81 -4.98 22.55 -15.32
N ILE A 82 -4.11 22.34 -14.33
CA ILE A 82 -4.29 22.87 -12.97
C ILE A 82 -4.32 24.40 -13.00
N GLN A 83 -3.35 25.05 -13.63
CA GLN A 83 -3.30 26.52 -13.68
C GLN A 83 -4.54 27.08 -14.38
N ASP A 84 -4.99 26.44 -15.44
CA ASP A 84 -6.20 26.80 -16.14
C ASP A 84 -7.47 26.58 -15.30
N SER A 85 -7.53 25.57 -14.43
CA SER A 85 -8.68 25.34 -13.53
C SER A 85 -8.87 26.42 -12.46
N TYR A 86 -7.86 27.27 -12.23
CA TYR A 86 -7.94 28.43 -11.35
C TYR A 86 -8.28 29.74 -12.09
N THR A 87 -8.44 29.71 -13.41
CA THR A 87 -8.92 30.87 -14.16
C THR A 87 -10.43 30.96 -14.02
N SER A 88 -10.90 31.97 -13.29
CA SER A 88 -12.32 32.14 -12.94
C SER A 88 -13.18 32.65 -14.11
N LEU A 89 -12.56 33.26 -15.13
CA LEU A 89 -13.27 33.83 -16.28
C LEU A 89 -13.34 32.86 -17.46
N SER A 90 -14.58 32.56 -17.90
CA SER A 90 -14.82 31.69 -19.05
C SER A 90 -14.20 32.20 -20.35
N THR A 91 -13.68 31.29 -21.18
CA THR A 91 -13.21 31.57 -22.55
C THR A 91 -14.28 32.18 -23.47
N ARG A 92 -15.56 32.01 -23.13
CA ARG A 92 -16.69 32.60 -23.88
C ARG A 92 -16.94 34.07 -23.54
N SER A 93 -16.32 34.60 -22.48
CA SER A 93 -16.48 35.99 -22.09
C SER A 93 -15.78 36.92 -23.08
N ARG A 94 -16.43 38.03 -23.45
CA ARG A 94 -15.82 39.07 -24.31
C ARG A 94 -14.61 39.74 -23.66
N HIS A 95 -14.46 39.60 -22.34
CA HIS A 95 -13.34 40.16 -21.58
C HIS A 95 -12.22 39.16 -21.33
N HIS A 96 -12.31 37.94 -21.88
CA HIS A 96 -11.36 36.86 -21.61
C HIS A 96 -9.90 37.25 -21.92
N THR A 97 -9.62 37.75 -23.12
CA THR A 97 -8.25 38.17 -23.49
C THR A 97 -7.68 39.23 -22.55
N ARG A 98 -8.47 40.26 -22.22
CA ARG A 98 -8.06 41.32 -21.30
C ARG A 98 -7.81 40.77 -19.88
N TRP A 99 -8.59 39.79 -19.45
CA TRP A 99 -8.39 39.12 -18.17
C TRP A 99 -7.08 38.38 -18.12
N GLU A 100 -6.78 37.57 -19.14
CA GLU A 100 -5.52 36.82 -19.18
C GLU A 100 -4.29 37.75 -19.24
N GLU A 101 -4.40 38.89 -19.91
CA GLU A 101 -3.37 39.95 -19.87
C GLU A 101 -3.19 40.53 -18.46
N GLN A 102 -4.27 40.72 -17.70
CA GLN A 102 -4.19 41.18 -16.31
C GLN A 102 -3.60 40.10 -15.39
N VAL A 103 -3.93 38.82 -15.62
CA VAL A 103 -3.33 37.68 -14.89
C VAL A 103 -1.82 37.67 -15.14
N ASP A 104 -1.41 37.85 -16.40
CA ASP A 104 -0.02 37.91 -16.81
C ASP A 104 0.75 39.12 -16.24
N GLN A 105 0.08 40.22 -15.91
CA GLN A 105 0.72 41.39 -15.29
C GLN A 105 0.69 41.35 -13.75
N ALA A 106 -0.13 40.50 -13.16
CA ALA A 106 -0.24 40.39 -11.70
C ALA A 106 1.06 39.90 -11.04
N HIS A 107 1.31 40.37 -9.82
CA HIS A 107 2.46 39.96 -9.01
C HIS A 107 2.16 38.71 -8.19
N PHE A 108 3.21 37.95 -7.85
CA PHE A 108 3.11 36.84 -6.94
C PHE A 108 3.16 37.29 -5.47
N THR A 109 2.43 36.58 -4.61
CA THR A 109 2.42 36.73 -3.16
C THR A 109 2.28 35.37 -2.50
N ASP A 110 2.97 35.17 -1.38
CA ASP A 110 2.89 33.93 -0.61
C ASP A 110 1.73 33.93 0.40
N ASN A 111 1.17 35.10 0.74
CA ASN A 111 0.10 35.23 1.73
C ASN A 111 -1.30 35.22 1.10
N LEU A 112 -1.78 34.03 0.73
CA LEU A 112 -3.12 33.87 0.14
C LEU A 112 -4.24 34.35 1.05
N LYS A 113 -4.14 34.15 2.37
CA LYS A 113 -5.20 34.54 3.31
C LYS A 113 -5.40 36.06 3.32
N GLU A 114 -4.30 36.81 3.44
CA GLU A 114 -4.35 38.27 3.37
C GLU A 114 -4.82 38.77 2.00
N LEU A 115 -4.38 38.11 0.92
CA LEU A 115 -4.85 38.43 -0.43
C LEU A 115 -6.37 38.31 -0.54
N VAL A 116 -6.94 37.22 -0.02
CA VAL A 116 -8.38 36.96 -0.02
C VAL A 116 -9.13 38.02 0.79
N HIS A 117 -8.66 38.35 2.00
CA HIS A 117 -9.27 39.40 2.83
C HIS A 117 -9.29 40.76 2.14
N ARG A 118 -8.20 41.15 1.49
CA ARG A 118 -8.11 42.43 0.76
C ARG A 118 -9.00 42.47 -0.49
N THR A 119 -9.21 41.32 -1.12
CA THR A 119 -9.97 41.22 -2.38
C THR A 119 -11.48 41.20 -2.16
N PHE A 120 -11.92 40.60 -1.06
CA PHE A 120 -13.33 40.40 -0.74
C PHE A 120 -13.69 41.00 0.63
N PRO A 121 -13.52 42.31 0.85
CA PRO A 121 -13.77 42.94 2.15
C PRO A 121 -15.24 42.90 2.57
N ASP A 122 -16.16 42.85 1.59
CA ASP A 122 -17.61 42.93 1.80
C ASP A 122 -18.38 41.68 1.29
N TYR A 123 -17.66 40.61 0.94
CA TYR A 123 -18.25 39.39 0.37
C TYR A 123 -17.85 38.16 1.20
N ASP A 124 -18.57 37.92 2.30
CA ASP A 124 -18.23 36.87 3.27
C ASP A 124 -18.33 35.47 2.67
N ASP A 125 -19.33 35.21 1.80
CA ASP A 125 -19.52 33.94 1.10
C ASP A 125 -18.30 33.59 0.22
N ARG A 126 -17.83 34.55 -0.57
CA ARG A 126 -16.64 34.37 -1.42
C ARG A 126 -15.40 34.21 -0.58
N ARG A 127 -15.25 35.04 0.44
CA ARG A 127 -14.10 35.00 1.35
C ARG A 127 -14.00 33.63 2.00
N GLU A 128 -15.09 33.08 2.51
CA GLU A 128 -15.12 31.76 3.13
C GLU A 128 -14.67 30.65 2.16
N ASP A 129 -15.21 30.63 0.93
CA ASP A 129 -14.82 29.65 -0.09
C ASP A 129 -13.33 29.72 -0.44
N TYR A 130 -12.81 30.93 -0.67
CA TYR A 130 -11.39 31.15 -0.96
C TYR A 130 -10.49 30.82 0.24
N MET A 131 -10.93 31.16 1.47
CA MET A 131 -10.19 30.87 2.70
C MET A 131 -10.11 29.36 2.97
N ARG A 132 -11.17 28.60 2.66
CA ARG A 132 -11.15 27.13 2.72
C ARG A 132 -10.07 26.55 1.81
N ILE A 133 -10.03 26.99 0.55
CA ILE A 133 -9.02 26.52 -0.42
C ILE A 133 -7.61 27.00 -0.02
N ALA A 134 -7.46 28.23 0.45
CA ALA A 134 -6.17 28.73 0.96
C ALA A 134 -5.69 27.95 2.19
N GLY A 135 -6.60 27.53 3.07
CA GLY A 135 -6.33 26.63 4.18
C GLY A 135 -5.81 25.29 3.69
N TRP A 136 -6.56 24.66 2.78
CA TRP A 136 -6.17 23.38 2.18
C TRP A 136 -4.81 23.45 1.49
N LEU A 137 -4.55 24.50 0.71
CA LEU A 137 -3.25 24.77 0.06
C LEU A 137 -2.12 25.13 1.05
N GLY A 138 -2.46 25.50 2.28
CA GLY A 138 -1.52 25.83 3.34
C GLY A 138 -1.04 24.61 4.13
N GLU A 139 -1.76 23.49 4.06
CA GLU A 139 -1.42 22.25 4.74
C GLU A 139 -0.28 21.50 4.04
N GLU A 140 0.42 20.66 4.81
CA GLU A 140 1.41 19.72 4.28
C GLU A 140 0.69 18.57 3.56
N ASN A 141 0.27 18.83 2.33
CA ASN A 141 -0.37 17.84 1.47
C ASN A 141 0.70 16.97 0.82
N GLU A 142 1.11 15.92 1.52
CA GLU A 142 2.00 14.90 0.98
C GLU A 142 1.26 13.56 0.79
N GLY A 143 1.69 12.79 -0.20
CA GLY A 143 1.13 11.49 -0.53
C GLY A 143 0.17 11.51 -1.73
N LYS A 144 -0.12 10.31 -2.27
CA LYS A 144 -0.86 10.16 -3.52
C LYS A 144 -2.27 10.73 -3.46
N ILE A 145 -3.06 10.31 -2.47
CA ILE A 145 -4.50 10.64 -2.42
C ILE A 145 -4.69 12.15 -2.27
N SER A 146 -4.09 12.75 -1.25
CA SER A 146 -4.13 14.19 -0.99
C SER A 146 -3.65 15.02 -2.19
N THR A 147 -2.56 14.61 -2.85
CA THR A 147 -2.03 15.32 -4.02
C THR A 147 -2.98 15.24 -5.22
N LEU A 148 -3.59 14.08 -5.48
CA LEU A 148 -4.52 13.92 -6.60
C LEU A 148 -5.85 14.62 -6.35
N GLU A 149 -6.35 14.61 -5.12
CA GLU A 149 -7.52 15.39 -4.71
C GLU A 149 -7.26 16.88 -4.91
N LEU A 150 -6.12 17.37 -4.44
CA LEU A 150 -5.74 18.77 -4.60
C LEU A 150 -5.52 19.16 -6.07
N ALA A 151 -4.88 18.29 -6.85
CA ALA A 151 -4.62 18.53 -8.27
C ALA A 151 -5.89 18.59 -9.11
N THR A 152 -6.95 17.89 -8.68
CA THR A 152 -8.23 17.88 -9.39
C THR A 152 -9.28 18.80 -8.79
N ALA A 153 -8.94 19.53 -7.73
CA ALA A 153 -9.79 20.54 -7.15
C ALA A 153 -10.05 21.67 -8.15
N SER A 154 -11.32 22.03 -8.31
CA SER A 154 -11.69 23.22 -9.07
C SER A 154 -11.30 24.48 -8.31
N GLY A 155 -10.90 25.51 -9.05
CA GLY A 155 -10.73 26.84 -8.48
C GLY A 155 -12.03 27.38 -7.84
N PRO A 156 -11.90 28.25 -6.83
CA PRO A 156 -13.05 28.89 -6.19
C PRO A 156 -13.92 29.69 -7.20
N GLY A 157 -15.24 29.63 -7.03
CA GLY A 157 -16.21 30.31 -7.90
C GLY A 157 -16.60 29.57 -9.18
N LEU A 158 -15.95 28.45 -9.49
CA LEU A 158 -16.35 27.53 -10.56
C LEU A 158 -17.36 26.51 -10.02
N SER A 159 -18.65 26.89 -10.02
CA SER A 159 -19.73 25.96 -9.64
C SER A 159 -20.22 25.16 -10.84
N PHE A 160 -20.67 23.92 -10.60
CA PHE A 160 -21.35 23.09 -11.61
C PHE A 160 -22.58 23.78 -12.21
N TRP A 161 -23.21 24.68 -11.45
CA TRP A 161 -24.44 25.41 -11.82
C TRP A 161 -24.19 26.69 -12.63
N GLY A 162 -22.94 26.93 -13.06
CA GLY A 162 -22.57 28.02 -13.95
C GLY A 162 -21.37 28.82 -13.45
N PRO A 163 -20.64 29.49 -14.36
CA PRO A 163 -19.54 30.36 -14.00
C PRO A 163 -20.08 31.56 -13.24
N ARG A 164 -19.78 31.64 -11.95
CA ARG A 164 -19.93 32.89 -11.20
C ARG A 164 -18.58 33.59 -11.26
N GLU A 165 -18.50 34.70 -12.00
CA GLU A 165 -17.28 35.50 -12.15
C GLU A 165 -16.95 36.20 -10.81
N TRP A 166 -16.37 35.45 -9.88
CA TRP A 166 -16.02 35.93 -8.55
C TRP A 166 -14.54 36.22 -8.38
N GLY A 167 -13.68 35.66 -9.23
CA GLY A 167 -12.24 35.82 -9.09
C GLY A 167 -11.75 37.22 -9.43
N LYS A 168 -10.44 37.38 -9.30
CA LYS A 168 -9.69 38.55 -9.75
C LYS A 168 -8.41 38.03 -10.40
N PRO A 169 -7.87 38.69 -11.44
CA PRO A 169 -6.71 38.17 -12.14
C PRO A 169 -5.51 37.84 -11.23
N TYR A 170 -5.27 38.69 -10.23
CA TYR A 170 -4.21 38.51 -9.25
C TYR A 170 -4.51 37.45 -8.18
N ILE A 171 -5.78 37.15 -7.91
CA ILE A 171 -6.15 36.01 -7.05
C ILE A 171 -5.94 34.71 -7.83
N ASP A 172 -6.47 34.63 -9.05
CA ASP A 172 -6.42 33.44 -9.89
C ASP A 172 -4.96 32.98 -10.07
N VAL A 173 -4.05 33.90 -10.39
CA VAL A 173 -2.64 33.57 -10.61
C VAL A 173 -1.94 33.06 -9.35
N ASN A 174 -2.27 33.61 -8.17
CA ASN A 174 -1.61 33.25 -6.92
C ASN A 174 -2.10 31.92 -6.35
N PHE A 175 -3.40 31.62 -6.51
CA PHE A 175 -3.92 30.30 -6.21
C PHE A 175 -3.39 29.25 -7.19
N ALA A 176 -3.35 29.55 -8.49
CA ALA A 176 -2.76 28.68 -9.51
C ALA A 176 -1.28 28.37 -9.18
N LEU A 177 -0.49 29.38 -8.82
CA LEU A 177 0.90 29.23 -8.40
C LEU A 177 1.01 28.34 -7.16
N LYS A 178 0.23 28.63 -6.11
CA LYS A 178 0.31 27.87 -4.86
C LYS A 178 -0.09 26.41 -5.05
N ALA A 179 -1.19 26.14 -5.74
CA ALA A 179 -1.63 24.78 -6.05
C ALA A 179 -0.56 24.02 -6.84
N SER A 180 -0.07 24.64 -7.92
CA SER A 180 1.00 24.06 -8.74
C SER A 180 2.26 23.77 -7.93
N TYR A 181 2.64 24.68 -7.02
CA TYR A 181 3.80 24.50 -6.15
C TYR A 181 3.62 23.34 -5.17
N VAL A 182 2.49 23.25 -4.46
CA VAL A 182 2.22 22.18 -3.49
C VAL A 182 2.22 20.82 -4.18
N ILE A 183 1.58 20.71 -5.34
CA ILE A 183 1.54 19.48 -6.14
C ILE A 183 2.94 19.10 -6.61
N SER A 184 3.72 20.07 -7.12
CA SER A 184 5.11 19.82 -7.55
C SER A 184 6.00 19.37 -6.40
N LYS A 185 5.86 20.01 -5.22
CA LYS A 185 6.59 19.63 -4.00
C LYS A 185 6.27 18.18 -3.61
N SER A 186 4.99 17.78 -3.66
CA SER A 186 4.59 16.41 -3.33
C SER A 186 5.06 15.39 -4.38
N VAL A 187 5.02 15.73 -5.68
CA VAL A 187 5.55 14.86 -6.75
C VAL A 187 7.06 14.63 -6.60
N PHE A 188 7.81 15.63 -6.14
CA PHE A 188 9.25 15.54 -5.92
C PHE A 188 9.64 15.30 -4.45
N SER A 189 8.69 14.90 -3.59
CA SER A 189 8.98 14.59 -2.19
C SER A 189 9.79 13.31 -2.03
N GLU A 190 10.15 12.96 -0.80
CA GLU A 190 10.94 11.77 -0.49
C GLU A 190 10.39 10.50 -1.14
N LYS A 191 11.30 9.65 -1.63
CA LYS A 191 10.94 8.40 -2.33
C LYS A 191 10.40 7.33 -1.39
N HIS A 192 10.75 7.39 -0.11
CA HIS A 192 10.38 6.41 0.91
C HIS A 192 9.34 6.98 1.87
N CYS A 193 8.57 6.11 2.51
CA CYS A 193 7.56 6.50 3.49
C CYS A 193 7.73 5.63 4.74
N PRO A 194 8.38 6.15 5.80
CA PRO A 194 8.63 5.36 7.02
C PRO A 194 7.37 4.78 7.64
N LYS A 195 6.24 5.51 7.57
CA LYS A 195 4.94 5.04 8.04
C LYS A 195 4.44 3.80 7.28
N LEU A 196 4.61 3.79 5.95
CA LEU A 196 4.26 2.63 5.13
C LEU A 196 5.15 1.44 5.48
N ASP A 197 6.46 1.67 5.63
CA ASP A 197 7.40 0.60 6.01
C ASP A 197 7.03 0.00 7.37
N GLU A 198 6.69 0.84 8.36
CA GLU A 198 6.21 0.41 9.67
C GLU A 198 4.91 -0.41 9.58
N GLU A 199 3.92 0.06 8.80
CA GLU A 199 2.66 -0.67 8.58
C GLU A 199 2.88 -2.04 7.93
N LEU A 200 3.81 -2.15 6.97
CA LEU A 200 4.18 -3.41 6.33
C LEU A 200 4.85 -4.38 7.33
N GLN A 201 5.69 -3.87 8.24
CA GLN A 201 6.32 -4.69 9.29
C GLN A 201 5.31 -5.15 10.35
N ILE A 202 4.37 -4.29 10.74
CA ILE A 202 3.26 -4.67 11.63
C ILE A 202 2.45 -5.80 10.99
N ALA A 203 2.09 -5.67 9.72
CA ALA A 203 1.36 -6.69 8.98
C ALA A 203 2.17 -8.00 8.86
N LEU A 204 3.48 -7.93 8.64
CA LEU A 204 4.34 -9.11 8.64
C LEU A 204 4.25 -9.87 9.98
N LYS A 205 4.52 -9.16 11.08
CA LYS A 205 4.54 -9.75 12.43
C LYS A 205 3.20 -10.38 12.82
N GLU A 206 2.10 -9.68 12.55
CA GLU A 206 0.74 -10.18 12.81
C GLU A 206 0.49 -11.52 12.11
N TYR A 207 0.92 -11.65 10.85
CA TYR A 207 0.68 -12.85 10.06
C TYR A 207 1.71 -13.96 10.32
N GLU A 208 2.92 -13.64 10.78
CA GLU A 208 3.87 -14.63 11.31
C GLU A 208 3.33 -15.26 12.61
N GLU A 209 2.80 -14.46 13.53
CA GLU A 209 2.14 -14.94 14.75
C GLU A 209 0.91 -15.80 14.41
N LYS A 210 0.08 -15.34 13.44
CA LYS A 210 -1.06 -16.11 12.95
C LYS A 210 -0.64 -17.44 12.31
N ALA A 211 0.42 -17.44 11.51
CA ALA A 211 0.97 -18.65 10.92
C ALA A 211 1.41 -19.64 12.01
N GLY A 212 2.13 -19.18 13.03
CA GLY A 212 2.50 -19.99 14.19
C GLY A 212 1.28 -20.58 14.94
N GLY A 213 0.23 -19.79 15.13
CA GLY A 213 -1.00 -20.30 15.74
C GLY A 213 -1.73 -21.36 14.90
N VAL A 214 -1.75 -21.19 13.57
CA VAL A 214 -2.33 -22.16 12.63
C VAL A 214 -1.50 -23.45 12.56
N GLU A 215 -0.17 -23.32 12.61
CA GLU A 215 0.79 -24.42 12.67
C GLU A 215 0.56 -25.31 13.90
N ILE A 216 0.54 -24.72 15.10
CA ILE A 216 0.28 -25.44 16.36
C ILE A 216 -1.08 -26.12 16.34
N ARG A 217 -2.12 -25.42 15.87
CA ARG A 217 -3.48 -25.98 15.80
C ARG A 217 -3.55 -27.19 14.86
N PHE A 218 -2.89 -27.13 13.71
CA PHE A 218 -2.88 -28.22 12.75
C PHE A 218 -2.07 -29.43 13.26
N ALA A 219 -0.93 -29.17 13.93
CA ALA A 219 -0.16 -30.19 14.63
C ALA A 219 -1.00 -30.91 15.70
N ASN A 220 -1.72 -30.16 16.55
CA ASN A 220 -2.62 -30.72 17.55
C ASN A 220 -3.72 -31.59 16.91
N GLU A 221 -4.27 -31.16 15.76
CA GLU A 221 -5.25 -31.96 15.01
C GLU A 221 -4.66 -33.32 14.58
N ILE A 222 -3.42 -33.34 14.08
CA ILE A 222 -2.71 -34.58 13.72
C ILE A 222 -2.50 -35.46 14.95
N MET A 223 -2.01 -34.89 16.05
CA MET A 223 -1.79 -35.61 17.31
C MET A 223 -3.08 -36.25 17.84
N ASP A 224 -4.21 -35.55 17.76
CA ASP A 224 -5.53 -36.08 18.11
C ASP A 224 -5.96 -37.23 17.20
N PHE A 225 -5.71 -37.15 15.89
CA PHE A 225 -5.97 -38.25 14.96
C PHE A 225 -5.12 -39.49 15.27
N VAL A 226 -3.84 -39.31 15.60
CA VAL A 226 -2.93 -40.39 16.00
C VAL A 226 -3.40 -41.04 17.30
N LYS A 227 -3.78 -40.24 18.30
CA LYS A 227 -4.29 -40.76 19.58
C LYS A 227 -5.57 -41.57 19.41
N ARG A 228 -6.51 -41.11 18.58
CA ARG A 228 -7.75 -41.86 18.26
C ARG A 228 -7.46 -43.19 17.56
N ARG A 229 -6.47 -43.22 16.67
CA ARG A 229 -5.99 -44.45 16.02
C ARG A 229 -5.45 -45.43 17.07
N ASP A 230 -4.54 -44.98 17.93
CA ASP A 230 -3.87 -45.83 18.91
C ASP A 230 -4.83 -46.37 20.00
N ASP A 231 -5.79 -45.54 20.42
CA ASP A 231 -6.84 -45.97 21.36
C ASP A 231 -7.76 -47.03 20.75
N SER A 232 -8.00 -46.96 19.45
CA SER A 232 -8.79 -47.96 18.71
C SER A 232 -8.05 -49.30 18.59
N GLU A 233 -6.72 -49.28 18.47
CA GLU A 233 -5.88 -50.47 18.51
C GLU A 233 -5.88 -51.14 19.89
N LYS A 234 -5.73 -50.37 20.98
CA LYS A 234 -5.75 -50.89 22.35
C LYS A 234 -7.08 -51.56 22.73
N ARG A 235 -8.18 -51.21 22.05
CA ARG A 235 -9.52 -51.79 22.29
C ARG A 235 -9.73 -53.17 21.63
N LYS A 236 -8.76 -53.67 20.86
CA LYS A 236 -8.77 -55.06 20.35
C LYS A 236 -8.55 -56.02 21.53
N GLY A 237 -9.55 -56.84 21.84
CA GLY A 237 -9.48 -57.83 22.93
C GLY A 237 -9.28 -59.26 22.41
N GLU A 238 -8.89 -60.17 23.31
CA GLU A 238 -8.70 -61.60 23.04
C GLU A 238 -9.94 -62.26 22.38
N PRO A 239 -9.71 -63.27 21.51
CA PRO A 239 -10.69 -63.75 20.53
C PRO A 239 -11.89 -64.49 21.15
N GLY A 240 -13.09 -64.12 20.70
CA GLY A 240 -14.36 -64.83 20.92
C GLY A 240 -15.32 -64.59 19.75
N THR A 241 -16.34 -65.44 19.53
CA THR A 241 -17.18 -65.46 18.31
C THR A 241 -17.88 -64.12 18.00
N PHE A 242 -18.48 -63.45 18.99
CA PHE A 242 -19.06 -62.11 18.81
C PHE A 242 -18.00 -60.99 18.65
N ARG A 243 -16.75 -61.26 19.08
CA ARG A 243 -15.62 -60.33 18.95
C ARG A 243 -14.94 -60.38 17.59
N VAL A 244 -15.12 -61.43 16.78
CA VAL A 244 -14.56 -61.50 15.41
C VAL A 244 -15.12 -60.39 14.53
N VAL A 245 -16.45 -60.20 14.52
CA VAL A 245 -17.12 -59.14 13.75
C VAL A 245 -16.69 -57.76 14.26
N ARG A 246 -16.59 -57.58 15.58
CA ARG A 246 -16.09 -56.34 16.20
C ARG A 246 -14.65 -56.05 15.81
N ASN A 247 -13.79 -57.06 15.79
CA ASN A 247 -12.38 -56.92 15.40
C ASN A 247 -12.22 -56.61 13.91
N LEU A 248 -13.09 -57.16 13.04
CA LEU A 248 -13.13 -56.81 11.62
C LEU A 248 -13.50 -55.32 11.43
N PHE A 249 -14.53 -54.85 12.14
CA PHE A 249 -14.95 -53.45 12.12
C PHE A 249 -13.87 -52.50 12.66
N LEU A 250 -13.23 -52.85 13.78
CA LEU A 250 -12.10 -52.09 14.33
C LEU A 250 -10.90 -52.06 13.36
N THR A 251 -10.65 -53.13 12.61
CA THR A 251 -9.59 -53.17 11.59
C THR A 251 -9.90 -52.24 10.43
N PHE A 252 -11.16 -52.20 9.98
CA PHE A 252 -11.61 -51.25 8.96
C PHE A 252 -11.52 -49.80 9.45
N LEU A 253 -11.96 -49.51 10.69
CA LEU A 253 -11.82 -48.18 11.30
C LEU A 253 -10.35 -47.75 11.42
N ASN A 254 -9.46 -48.64 11.83
CA ASN A 254 -8.02 -48.36 11.89
C ASN A 254 -7.45 -48.04 10.50
N MET A 255 -7.90 -48.74 9.45
CA MET A 255 -7.51 -48.43 8.08
C MET A 255 -7.93 -47.01 7.67
N ILE A 256 -9.16 -46.61 8.01
CA ILE A 256 -9.67 -45.25 7.77
C ILE A 256 -8.84 -44.23 8.56
N HIS A 257 -8.57 -44.46 9.85
CA HIS A 257 -7.77 -43.55 10.67
C HIS A 257 -6.35 -43.42 10.15
N ASN A 258 -5.70 -44.51 9.75
CA ASN A 258 -4.37 -44.49 9.12
C ASN A 258 -4.37 -43.66 7.84
N PHE A 259 -5.38 -43.81 6.99
CA PHE A 259 -5.52 -43.01 5.78
C PHE A 259 -5.70 -41.52 6.10
N GLN A 260 -6.52 -41.17 7.09
CA GLN A 260 -6.73 -39.78 7.53
C GLN A 260 -5.45 -39.15 8.08
N VAL A 261 -4.74 -39.84 8.98
CA VAL A 261 -3.45 -39.38 9.54
C VAL A 261 -2.44 -39.17 8.42
N LYS A 262 -2.30 -40.14 7.50
CA LYS A 262 -1.37 -40.02 6.36
C LYS A 262 -1.67 -38.78 5.53
N ARG A 263 -2.93 -38.59 5.13
CA ARG A 263 -3.34 -37.44 4.32
C ARG A 263 -3.07 -36.12 5.04
N LYS A 264 -3.39 -36.02 6.33
CA LYS A 264 -3.14 -34.82 7.14
C LYS A 264 -1.66 -34.54 7.33
N LEU A 265 -0.83 -35.58 7.51
CA LEU A 265 0.62 -35.42 7.58
C LEU A 265 1.21 -34.95 6.24
N GLU A 266 0.68 -35.43 5.12
CA GLU A 266 1.10 -34.96 3.79
C GLU A 266 0.68 -33.51 3.56
N GLU A 267 -0.54 -33.13 3.97
CA GLU A 267 -0.97 -31.72 3.99
C GLU A 267 -0.06 -30.83 4.86
N TYR A 268 0.38 -31.35 6.01
CA TYR A 268 1.29 -30.67 6.94
C TYR A 268 2.68 -30.47 6.32
N ARG A 269 3.25 -31.53 5.73
CA ARG A 269 4.56 -31.48 5.05
C ARG A 269 4.57 -30.50 3.88
N GLU A 270 3.47 -30.46 3.13
CA GLU A 270 3.27 -29.50 2.03
C GLU A 270 2.85 -28.11 2.51
N GLN A 271 2.72 -27.89 3.83
CA GLN A 271 2.27 -26.65 4.45
C GLN A 271 0.97 -26.10 3.85
N LYS A 272 0.06 -27.00 3.44
CA LYS A 272 -1.22 -26.63 2.82
C LYS A 272 -2.07 -25.77 3.75
N HIS A 273 -2.01 -26.02 5.06
CA HIS A 273 -2.72 -25.26 6.09
C HIS A 273 -2.25 -23.81 6.22
N LEU A 274 -1.00 -23.50 5.84
CA LEU A 274 -0.45 -22.14 5.89
C LEU A 274 -0.78 -21.31 4.62
N LYS A 275 -1.24 -21.96 3.54
CA LYS A 275 -1.58 -21.26 2.28
C LYS A 275 -2.69 -20.23 2.46
N GLU A 276 -3.66 -20.49 3.34
CA GLU A 276 -4.73 -19.54 3.62
C GLU A 276 -4.19 -18.30 4.35
N VAL A 277 -3.26 -18.48 5.31
CA VAL A 277 -2.60 -17.36 6.00
C VAL A 277 -1.82 -16.49 5.02
N LEU A 278 -1.09 -17.10 4.09
CA LEU A 278 -0.37 -16.36 3.05
C LEU A 278 -1.29 -15.58 2.10
N LYS A 279 -2.44 -16.16 1.75
CA LYS A 279 -3.43 -15.49 0.91
C LYS A 279 -3.99 -14.27 1.63
N GLU A 280 -4.42 -14.44 2.88
CA GLU A 280 -4.93 -13.33 3.69
C GLU A 280 -3.86 -12.25 3.92
N TYR A 281 -2.59 -12.64 4.09
CA TYR A 281 -1.47 -11.70 4.18
C TYR A 281 -1.34 -10.87 2.91
N ARG A 282 -1.33 -11.50 1.72
CA ARG A 282 -1.27 -10.79 0.44
C ARG A 282 -2.43 -9.82 0.28
N ASP A 283 -3.65 -10.24 0.62
CA ASP A 283 -4.82 -9.37 0.58
C ASP A 283 -4.69 -8.18 1.54
N ARG A 284 -4.07 -8.38 2.72
CA ARG A 284 -3.78 -7.30 3.67
C ARG A 284 -2.73 -6.34 3.11
N ILE A 285 -1.63 -6.85 2.57
CA ILE A 285 -0.57 -6.04 1.98
C ILE A 285 -1.09 -5.24 0.80
N ASP A 286 -1.89 -5.83 -0.10
CA ASP A 286 -2.47 -5.13 -1.23
C ASP A 286 -3.32 -3.94 -0.78
N ARG A 287 -4.13 -4.11 0.28
CA ARG A 287 -4.92 -3.02 0.88
C ARG A 287 -4.04 -1.90 1.45
N VAL A 288 -2.95 -2.25 2.13
CA VAL A 288 -2.00 -1.29 2.72
C VAL A 288 -1.24 -0.55 1.62
N VAL A 289 -0.80 -1.25 0.57
CA VAL A 289 0.05 -0.71 -0.49
C VAL A 289 -0.75 0.11 -1.52
N MET A 290 -2.00 -0.26 -1.82
CA MET A 290 -2.78 0.35 -2.91
C MET A 290 -2.82 1.90 -2.86
N PRO A 291 -3.05 2.56 -1.70
CA PRO A 291 -3.01 4.02 -1.58
C PRO A 291 -1.64 4.63 -1.91
N HIS A 292 -0.56 3.86 -1.76
CA HIS A 292 0.84 4.30 -1.91
C HIS A 292 1.46 3.87 -3.24
N ARG A 293 0.80 2.98 -3.97
CA ARG A 293 1.29 2.43 -5.25
C ARG A 293 1.58 3.54 -6.24
N PHE A 294 2.77 3.46 -6.86
CA PHE A 294 3.34 4.46 -7.77
C PHE A 294 3.73 5.79 -7.13
N TRP A 295 3.64 5.89 -5.80
CA TRP A 295 4.00 7.10 -5.06
C TRP A 295 5.25 6.94 -4.21
N TYR A 296 5.51 5.75 -3.69
CA TYR A 296 6.71 5.48 -2.89
C TYR A 296 7.44 4.23 -3.39
N VAL A 297 8.72 4.16 -3.08
CA VAL A 297 9.55 2.95 -3.15
C VAL A 297 9.41 2.24 -1.82
N TYR A 298 8.95 0.99 -1.86
CA TYR A 298 8.78 0.12 -0.70
C TYR A 298 9.18 -1.30 -1.07
N CYS A 299 9.50 -2.10 -0.05
CA CYS A 299 9.72 -3.52 -0.17
C CYS A 299 8.60 -4.24 0.58
N ILE A 300 7.89 -5.15 -0.10
CA ILE A 300 6.93 -6.01 0.58
C ILE A 300 7.73 -7.10 1.30
N PRO A 301 7.70 -7.17 2.64
CA PRO A 301 8.38 -8.23 3.34
C PRO A 301 7.74 -9.58 2.98
N GLU A 302 8.55 -10.62 2.87
CA GLU A 302 8.04 -11.97 2.62
C GLU A 302 7.80 -12.68 3.96
N ILE A 303 6.61 -13.28 4.13
CA ILE A 303 6.40 -14.24 5.22
C ILE A 303 7.28 -15.45 4.92
N GLN A 304 8.25 -15.68 5.78
CA GLN A 304 9.04 -16.90 5.75
C GLN A 304 8.23 -18.02 6.42
N LEU A 305 7.58 -18.87 5.62
CA LEU A 305 6.89 -20.05 6.16
C LEU A 305 7.82 -21.03 6.89
N GLY A 306 9.13 -20.97 6.61
CA GLY A 306 10.15 -21.70 7.37
C GLY A 306 10.43 -21.11 8.77
N VAL A 307 10.05 -19.84 9.02
CA VAL A 307 10.17 -19.19 10.33
C VAL A 307 9.01 -19.57 11.25
N ALA A 308 7.85 -19.95 10.69
CA ALA A 308 6.83 -20.67 11.45
C ALA A 308 7.41 -22.03 11.85
N ASP A 309 8.07 -22.03 13.00
CA ASP A 309 8.82 -23.15 13.52
C ASP A 309 7.89 -24.36 13.63
N ARG A 310 8.20 -25.43 12.90
CA ARG A 310 7.35 -26.62 12.85
C ARG A 310 7.08 -27.13 14.26
N GLU A 311 5.80 -27.34 14.55
CA GLU A 311 5.39 -27.86 15.86
C GLU A 311 5.61 -29.37 15.95
N LEU A 312 5.44 -30.12 14.87
CA LEU A 312 5.78 -31.55 14.82
C LEU A 312 7.13 -31.73 14.14
N LEU A 313 8.09 -32.23 14.92
CA LEU A 313 9.45 -32.51 14.47
C LEU A 313 9.66 -34.01 14.39
N SER A 314 10.22 -34.47 13.28
CA SER A 314 10.73 -35.84 13.16
C SER A 314 11.95 -36.04 14.07
N LEU A 315 12.26 -37.29 14.42
CA LEU A 315 13.49 -37.59 15.17
C LEU A 315 14.77 -37.11 14.50
N GLU A 316 14.82 -37.11 13.16
CA GLU A 316 15.95 -36.54 12.41
C GLU A 316 16.05 -35.05 12.66
N GLU A 317 14.96 -34.30 12.47
CA GLU A 317 14.94 -32.85 12.69
C GLU A 317 15.30 -32.48 14.13
N VAL A 318 14.87 -33.27 15.12
CA VAL A 318 15.25 -33.07 16.53
C VAL A 318 16.74 -33.36 16.75
N SER A 319 17.24 -34.46 16.20
CA SER A 319 18.65 -34.86 16.28
C SER A 319 19.58 -33.79 15.67
N GLU A 320 19.23 -33.28 14.48
CA GLU A 320 19.94 -32.20 13.81
C GLU A 320 19.91 -30.89 14.61
N ARG A 321 18.73 -30.47 15.09
CA ARG A 321 18.56 -29.22 15.86
C ARG A 321 19.33 -29.23 17.18
N LEU A 322 19.37 -30.37 17.86
CA LEU A 322 20.04 -30.53 19.15
C LEU A 322 21.50 -30.97 19.02
N GLN A 323 21.97 -31.31 17.81
CA GLN A 323 23.31 -31.87 17.55
C GLN A 323 23.63 -33.11 18.39
N ILE A 324 22.64 -34.01 18.54
CA ILE A 324 22.79 -35.27 19.29
C ILE A 324 22.33 -36.45 18.45
N GLU A 325 22.91 -37.62 18.66
CA GLU A 325 22.54 -38.85 17.97
C GLU A 325 21.07 -39.23 18.20
N LYS A 326 20.40 -39.77 17.18
CA LYS A 326 18.99 -40.20 17.28
C LYS A 326 18.72 -41.19 18.41
N THR A 327 19.69 -42.05 18.74
CA THR A 327 19.58 -42.98 19.86
C THR A 327 19.48 -42.23 21.18
N THR A 328 20.27 -41.16 21.35
CA THR A 328 20.22 -40.28 22.52
C THR A 328 18.89 -39.53 22.60
N VAL A 329 18.33 -39.10 21.46
CA VAL A 329 16.98 -38.50 21.43
C VAL A 329 15.93 -39.52 21.91
N ARG A 330 16.00 -40.78 21.46
CA ARG A 330 15.08 -41.84 21.91
C ARG A 330 15.21 -42.15 23.40
N ASP A 331 16.44 -42.21 23.91
CA ASP A 331 16.69 -42.41 25.34
C ASP A 331 16.10 -41.28 26.18
N LEU A 332 16.19 -40.04 25.70
CA LEU A 332 15.60 -38.86 26.33
C LEU A 332 14.07 -38.94 26.36
N ILE A 333 13.45 -39.29 25.23
CA ILE A 333 11.99 -39.52 25.15
C ILE A 333 11.55 -40.59 26.15
N ALA A 334 12.27 -41.71 26.21
CA ALA A 334 11.93 -42.82 27.09
C ALA A 334 12.11 -42.46 28.58
N ARG A 335 13.20 -41.79 28.93
CA ARG A 335 13.52 -41.37 30.30
C ARG A 335 12.52 -40.34 30.80
N ASP A 336 12.24 -39.31 30.00
CA ASP A 336 11.45 -38.16 30.40
C ASP A 336 9.95 -38.33 30.08
N ARG A 337 9.57 -39.48 29.52
CA ARG A 337 8.20 -39.86 29.15
C ARG A 337 7.53 -38.88 28.19
N ILE A 338 8.30 -38.35 27.25
CA ILE A 338 7.78 -37.47 26.19
C ILE A 338 6.90 -38.31 25.26
N PHE A 339 5.76 -37.76 24.82
CA PHE A 339 4.90 -38.49 23.91
C PHE A 339 5.53 -38.54 22.52
N CYS A 340 5.62 -39.74 21.94
CA CYS A 340 6.14 -39.96 20.61
C CYS A 340 5.03 -40.48 19.70
N TYR A 341 4.73 -39.73 18.65
CA TYR A 341 3.70 -40.05 17.68
C TYR A 341 4.30 -40.85 16.53
N ARG A 342 4.02 -42.15 16.49
CA ARG A 342 4.48 -42.99 15.39
C ARG A 342 3.50 -42.93 14.22
N ILE A 343 3.93 -42.38 13.09
CA ILE A 343 3.13 -42.30 11.87
C ILE A 343 3.89 -43.02 10.76
N GLN A 344 3.37 -44.18 10.34
CA GLN A 344 4.08 -45.10 9.46
C GLN A 344 5.41 -45.56 10.10
N ASP A 345 6.53 -45.32 9.41
CA ASP A 345 7.88 -45.68 9.86
C ASP A 345 8.63 -44.49 10.49
N GLU A 346 7.95 -43.36 10.66
CA GLU A 346 8.52 -42.15 11.24
C GLU A 346 7.96 -41.86 12.63
N GLU A 347 8.81 -41.27 13.46
CA GLU A 347 8.54 -40.89 14.84
C GLU A 347 8.57 -39.36 14.93
N PHE A 348 7.47 -38.78 15.38
CA PHE A 348 7.28 -37.34 15.54
C PHE A 348 7.14 -36.96 17.01
N ILE A 349 7.61 -35.78 17.34
CA ILE A 349 7.56 -35.20 18.69
C ILE A 349 7.04 -33.77 18.57
N SER A 350 6.18 -33.37 19.51
CA SER A 350 5.79 -31.96 19.65
C SER A 350 6.98 -31.15 20.16
N LYS A 351 7.33 -30.09 19.43
CA LYS A 351 8.38 -29.14 19.80
C LYS A 351 8.08 -28.49 21.16
N SER A 352 6.83 -28.09 21.40
CA SER A 352 6.44 -27.47 22.67
C SER A 352 6.55 -28.43 23.87
N GLU A 353 6.20 -29.71 23.69
CA GLU A 353 6.43 -30.76 24.71
C GLU A 353 7.93 -30.95 24.97
N LEU A 354 8.74 -31.10 23.91
CA LEU A 354 10.19 -31.27 24.04
C LEU A 354 10.84 -30.09 24.79
N ALA A 355 10.45 -28.85 24.46
CA ALA A 355 10.97 -27.65 25.12
C ALA A 355 10.66 -27.61 26.62
N GLN A 356 9.45 -28.00 27.04
CA GLN A 356 9.07 -28.07 28.45
C GLN A 356 9.91 -29.06 29.27
N HIS A 357 10.39 -30.13 28.64
CA HIS A 357 11.25 -31.13 29.28
C HIS A 357 12.71 -30.69 29.33
N LEU A 358 13.21 -30.01 28.29
CA LEU A 358 14.59 -29.48 28.26
C LEU A 358 14.80 -28.28 29.19
N SER A 359 13.74 -27.58 29.59
CA SER A 359 13.82 -26.44 30.51
C SER A 359 13.84 -26.82 32.01
N LYS A 360 13.69 -28.11 32.35
CA LYS A 360 13.72 -28.63 33.73
C LYS A 360 15.10 -29.18 34.03
#